data_AF-A0A1Y3A106-F1
#
_entry.id   AF-A0A1Y3A106-F1
#
_cell.length_a   1.000
_cell.length_b   1.000
_cell.length_c   1.000
_cell.angle_alpha   90.00
_cell.angle_beta   90.00
_cell.angle_gamma   90.00
#
_symmetry.space_group_name_H-M   'P 1'
#
loop_
_entity.id
_entity.type
_entity.pdbx_description
1 polymer ?
#
loop_
_entity_poly.entity_id
_entity_poly.type
_entity_poly.pdbx_seq_one_letter_code
_entity_poly.pdbx_strand_id
1 'polypeptide(L)'
;MRFLLSAHSIALKTFTLGRKIMRRILLAFALLSYSVISIADNVGSPIMVGGDDDLDACASLGVVSGLAADGDGFLAVRSGANADYKLLDKLHNGQEVFVCNTSSDSKWFSIIYTKGQKDIDCGVASPISPAQPYQGKCSSGWVSKRWIKIIAG
;
A
#
# COMPACT_ATOMS: atom_id res chain seq x y z
N MET A 1 53.99 68.18 22.89
CA MET A 1 55.31 67.63 23.31
C MET A 1 55.46 66.25 22.69
N ARG A 2 56.41 66.13 21.75
CA ARG A 2 57.00 64.91 21.14
C ARG A 2 56.08 63.79 20.59
N PHE A 3 55.99 63.81 19.26
CA PHE A 3 55.96 62.64 18.37
C PHE A 3 57.00 61.58 18.79
N LEU A 4 56.63 60.30 18.71
CA LEU A 4 57.51 59.27 18.16
C LEU A 4 56.68 58.20 17.44
N LEU A 5 56.99 58.08 16.14
CA LEU A 5 56.44 57.17 15.15
C LEU A 5 57.43 56.00 14.93
N SER A 6 56.89 54.89 14.43
CA SER A 6 57.51 53.95 13.47
C SER A 6 58.38 52.78 13.97
N ALA A 7 57.83 51.57 13.82
CA ALA A 7 58.49 50.40 13.22
C ALA A 7 57.38 49.43 12.73
N HIS A 8 57.03 49.43 11.43
CA HIS A 8 57.52 48.48 10.41
C HIS A 8 57.50 47.01 10.85
N SER A 9 56.62 46.18 10.27
CA SER A 9 56.99 45.29 9.14
C SER A 9 55.98 44.16 8.88
N ILE A 10 55.76 43.89 7.58
CA ILE A 10 55.42 42.58 6.98
C ILE A 10 53.99 42.07 7.20
N ALA A 11 53.15 42.19 6.15
CA ALA A 11 52.34 41.08 5.58
C ALA A 11 51.14 41.58 4.75
N LEU A 12 51.33 42.53 3.84
CA LEU A 12 50.47 42.57 2.64
C LEU A 12 51.04 41.54 1.65
N LYS A 13 50.30 40.46 1.33
CA LYS A 13 50.30 39.82 -0.01
C LYS A 13 49.48 38.53 -0.20
N THR A 14 48.72 38.01 0.77
CA THR A 14 48.05 36.69 0.59
C THR A 14 46.53 36.75 0.33
N PHE A 15 45.88 37.91 0.38
CA PHE A 15 44.42 38.00 0.42
C PHE A 15 43.72 38.25 -0.93
N THR A 16 44.22 37.69 -2.04
CA THR A 16 43.56 37.79 -3.36
C THR A 16 43.37 36.46 -4.11
N LEU A 17 43.72 35.33 -3.49
CA LEU A 17 43.59 34.00 -4.11
C LEU A 17 42.33 33.20 -3.68
N GLY A 18 41.34 33.85 -3.05
CA GLY A 18 40.13 33.18 -2.54
C GLY A 18 38.85 33.31 -3.39
N ARG A 19 38.86 34.12 -4.46
CA ARG A 19 37.60 34.48 -5.17
C ARG A 19 37.36 33.73 -6.49
N LYS A 20 38.38 33.12 -7.09
CA LYS A 20 38.26 32.41 -8.39
C LYS A 20 38.08 30.89 -8.25
N ILE A 21 38.48 30.31 -7.12
CA ILE A 21 38.37 28.86 -6.88
C ILE A 21 36.96 28.48 -6.40
N MET A 22 36.27 29.38 -5.69
CA MET A 22 34.90 29.14 -5.22
C MET A 22 33.84 29.13 -6.34
N ARG A 23 34.13 29.72 -7.51
CA ARG A 23 33.24 29.69 -8.69
C ARG A 23 33.35 28.41 -9.53
N ARG A 24 34.41 27.62 -9.37
CA ARG A 24 34.59 26.34 -10.09
C ARG A 24 34.11 25.13 -9.29
N ILE A 25 34.01 25.24 -7.97
CA ILE A 25 33.52 24.16 -7.11
C ILE A 25 31.98 24.11 -7.07
N LEU A 26 31.29 25.20 -7.42
CA LEU A 26 29.83 25.27 -7.55
C LEU A 26 29.25 24.58 -8.81
N LEU A 27 30.08 24.07 -9.73
CA LEU A 27 29.63 23.36 -10.94
C LEU A 27 29.91 21.84 -10.93
N ALA A 28 30.65 21.33 -9.94
CA ALA A 28 31.01 19.90 -9.88
C ALA A 28 30.20 19.10 -8.83
N PHE A 29 29.39 19.77 -7.99
CA PHE A 29 28.57 19.12 -6.96
C PHE A 29 27.12 18.82 -7.39
N ALA A 30 26.79 19.02 -8.68
CA ALA A 30 25.44 18.87 -9.21
C ALA A 30 25.14 17.51 -9.87
N LEU A 31 26.08 16.54 -9.86
CA LEU A 31 25.96 15.29 -10.63
C LEU A 31 25.98 13.99 -9.80
N LEU A 32 25.87 14.07 -8.48
CA LEU A 32 25.59 12.89 -7.64
C LEU A 32 24.11 12.89 -7.22
N SER A 33 23.20 12.95 -8.19
CA SER A 33 21.80 12.61 -7.98
C SER A 33 21.69 11.10 -7.78
N TYR A 34 21.92 10.65 -6.55
CA TYR A 34 21.58 9.31 -6.11
C TYR A 34 20.07 9.14 -6.32
N SER A 35 19.69 8.41 -7.37
CA SER A 35 18.29 8.05 -7.58
C SER A 35 17.91 7.09 -6.47
N VAL A 36 17.11 7.55 -5.52
CA VAL A 36 16.47 6.64 -4.55
C VAL A 36 15.42 5.84 -5.30
N ILE A 37 15.76 4.59 -5.66
CA ILE A 37 14.77 3.64 -6.17
C ILE A 37 13.86 3.31 -4.99
N SER A 38 12.66 3.90 -4.97
CA SER A 38 11.62 3.47 -4.03
C SER A 38 11.14 2.09 -4.48
N ILE A 39 11.62 1.05 -3.81
CA ILE A 39 11.00 -0.27 -3.90
C ILE A 39 9.69 -0.13 -3.13
N ALA A 40 8.58 0.09 -3.84
CA ALA A 40 7.27 -0.05 -3.24
C ALA A 40 7.10 -1.54 -2.93
N ASP A 41 7.47 -1.95 -1.71
CA ASP A 41 7.10 -3.25 -1.21
C ASP A 41 5.58 -3.31 -1.24
N ASN A 42 5.01 -4.16 -2.10
CA ASN A 42 3.59 -4.48 -2.13
C ASN A 42 3.24 -5.34 -0.90
N VAL A 43 3.57 -4.84 0.29
CA VAL A 43 3.15 -5.42 1.57
C VAL A 43 1.64 -5.46 1.53
N GLY A 44 1.07 -6.66 1.71
CA GLY A 44 -0.36 -6.85 1.58
C GLY A 44 -1.14 -5.91 2.50
N SER A 45 -2.24 -5.35 1.99
CA SER A 45 -3.19 -4.59 2.79
C SER A 45 -4.05 -5.58 3.57
N PRO A 46 -4.02 -5.55 4.92
CA PRO A 46 -4.76 -6.50 5.73
C PRO A 46 -6.26 -6.39 5.48
N ILE A 47 -6.97 -7.53 5.57
CA ILE A 47 -8.43 -7.53 5.54
C ILE A 47 -8.91 -7.19 6.94
N MET A 48 -9.59 -6.05 7.07
CA MET A 48 -10.24 -5.64 8.31
C MET A 48 -11.66 -6.22 8.37
N VAL A 49 -12.03 -6.75 9.53
CA VAL A 49 -13.37 -7.28 9.84
C VAL A 49 -13.93 -6.61 11.09
N GLY A 50 -15.25 -6.52 11.18
CA GLY A 50 -15.94 -5.96 12.33
C GLY A 50 -15.92 -4.44 12.38
N GLY A 51 -16.16 -3.89 13.57
CA GLY A 51 -16.24 -2.46 13.86
C GLY A 51 -17.63 -1.97 14.25
N ASP A 52 -18.60 -2.86 14.27
CA ASP A 52 -19.98 -2.61 14.71
C ASP A 52 -20.37 -3.68 15.74
N ASP A 53 -21.12 -3.28 16.76
CA ASP A 53 -21.49 -4.15 17.88
C ASP A 53 -22.71 -5.03 17.55
N ASP A 54 -23.50 -4.64 16.55
CA ASP A 54 -24.77 -5.29 16.18
C ASP A 54 -24.71 -5.99 14.81
N LEU A 55 -23.80 -5.59 13.94
CA LEU A 55 -23.66 -6.15 12.59
C LEU A 55 -22.62 -7.26 12.50
N ASP A 56 -22.84 -8.20 11.58
CA ASP A 56 -21.85 -9.22 11.21
C ASP A 56 -20.51 -8.60 10.84
N ALA A 57 -19.42 -9.24 11.27
CA ALA A 57 -18.08 -8.72 11.02
C ALA A 57 -17.75 -8.57 9.53
N CYS A 58 -18.42 -9.32 8.65
CA CYS A 58 -18.51 -9.03 7.23
C CYS A 58 -19.97 -8.84 6.83
N ALA A 59 -20.32 -7.61 6.44
CA ALA A 59 -21.70 -7.14 6.31
C ALA A 59 -22.52 -7.77 5.18
N SER A 60 -21.95 -8.60 4.30
CA SER A 60 -22.70 -9.15 3.17
C SER A 60 -22.15 -10.49 2.69
N LEU A 61 -23.03 -11.29 2.08
CA LEU A 61 -22.67 -12.45 1.29
C LEU A 61 -22.70 -12.10 -0.20
N GLY A 62 -21.65 -12.48 -0.91
CA GLY A 62 -21.53 -12.30 -2.35
C GLY A 62 -21.25 -13.60 -3.07
N VAL A 63 -21.51 -13.60 -4.38
CA VAL A 63 -21.13 -14.69 -5.28
C VAL A 63 -20.34 -14.13 -6.45
N VAL A 64 -19.28 -14.85 -6.84
CA VAL A 64 -18.52 -14.53 -8.06
C VAL A 64 -19.41 -14.76 -9.27
N SER A 65 -19.53 -13.76 -10.14
CA SER A 65 -20.42 -13.82 -11.30
C SER A 65 -19.93 -12.96 -12.46
N GLY A 66 -20.40 -13.29 -13.66
CA GLY A 66 -20.15 -12.49 -14.88
C GLY A 66 -18.78 -12.71 -15.52
N LEU A 67 -17.93 -13.59 -14.98
CA LEU A 67 -16.65 -13.91 -15.63
C LEU A 67 -16.91 -14.54 -16.99
N ALA A 68 -16.30 -13.97 -18.03
CA ALA A 68 -16.43 -14.44 -19.40
C ALA A 68 -15.65 -15.75 -19.61
N ALA A 69 -16.22 -16.66 -20.42
CA ALA A 69 -15.61 -17.96 -20.70
C ALA A 69 -14.42 -17.88 -21.67
N ASP A 70 -14.34 -16.81 -22.46
CA ASP A 70 -13.29 -16.54 -23.46
C ASP A 70 -12.18 -15.61 -22.95
N GLY A 71 -12.28 -15.13 -21.70
CA GLY A 71 -11.20 -14.44 -20.99
C GLY A 71 -10.37 -15.39 -20.11
N ASP A 72 -9.73 -14.83 -19.09
CA ASP A 72 -8.91 -15.60 -18.13
C ASP A 72 -9.71 -16.65 -17.36
N GLY A 73 -11.04 -16.48 -17.28
CA GLY A 73 -11.98 -17.41 -16.65
C GLY A 73 -12.03 -17.36 -15.12
N PHE A 74 -11.27 -16.45 -14.48
CA PHE A 74 -11.22 -16.34 -13.02
C PHE A 74 -11.20 -14.89 -12.50
N LEU A 75 -11.61 -14.73 -11.25
CA LEU A 75 -11.46 -13.54 -10.42
C LEU A 75 -10.18 -13.66 -9.59
N ALA A 76 -9.23 -12.75 -9.82
CA ALA A 76 -8.00 -12.67 -9.04
C ALA A 76 -8.25 -12.21 -7.60
N VAL A 77 -7.83 -13.00 -6.63
CA VAL A 77 -7.72 -12.60 -5.22
C VAL A 77 -6.31 -12.07 -4.99
N ARG A 78 -6.19 -10.85 -4.48
CA ARG A 78 -4.90 -10.14 -4.36
C ARG A 78 -4.57 -9.78 -2.93
N SER A 79 -3.29 -9.56 -2.66
CA SER A 79 -2.82 -9.11 -1.35
C SER A 79 -3.20 -7.66 -1.02
N GLY A 80 -3.71 -6.88 -1.98
CA GLY A 80 -4.14 -5.50 -1.78
C GLY A 80 -5.12 -5.04 -2.86
N ALA A 81 -5.75 -3.89 -2.63
CA ALA A 81 -6.78 -3.29 -3.48
C ALA A 81 -6.24 -2.63 -4.77
N ASN A 82 -5.39 -3.34 -5.53
CA ASN A 82 -4.90 -2.94 -6.85
C ASN A 82 -4.48 -4.19 -7.65
N ALA A 83 -4.54 -4.12 -8.97
CA ALA A 83 -4.08 -5.16 -9.89
C ALA A 83 -2.58 -5.46 -9.80
N ASP A 84 -1.75 -4.55 -9.28
CA ASP A 84 -0.30 -4.76 -9.14
C ASP A 84 0.07 -5.57 -7.87
N TYR A 85 -0.87 -5.74 -6.92
CA TYR A 85 -0.63 -6.56 -5.74
C TYR A 85 -0.54 -8.05 -6.12
N LYS A 86 0.26 -8.79 -5.34
CA LYS A 86 0.49 -10.23 -5.50
C LYS A 86 -0.82 -10.99 -5.62
N LEU A 87 -0.92 -11.84 -6.65
CA LEU A 87 -1.99 -12.83 -6.80
C LEU A 87 -1.85 -13.89 -5.70
N LEU A 88 -2.91 -14.05 -4.90
CA LEU A 88 -3.00 -15.02 -3.82
C LEU A 88 -3.80 -16.25 -4.23
N ASP A 89 -4.88 -16.05 -4.99
CA ASP A 89 -5.78 -17.12 -5.40
C ASP A 89 -6.64 -16.73 -6.62
N LYS A 90 -7.42 -17.69 -7.12
CA LYS A 90 -8.31 -17.56 -8.27
C LYS A 90 -9.69 -18.12 -7.93
N LEU A 91 -10.72 -17.27 -8.01
CA LEU A 91 -12.11 -17.69 -7.83
C LEU A 91 -12.84 -17.76 -9.18
N HIS A 92 -13.87 -18.59 -9.27
CA HIS A 92 -14.66 -18.84 -10.47
C HIS A 92 -16.13 -18.54 -10.21
N ASN A 93 -16.91 -18.39 -11.29
CA ASN A 93 -18.34 -18.15 -11.20
C ASN A 93 -19.02 -19.16 -10.26
N GLY A 94 -19.92 -18.67 -9.41
CA GLY A 94 -20.68 -19.46 -8.45
C GLY A 94 -20.01 -19.64 -7.09
N GLN A 95 -18.73 -19.28 -6.92
CA GLN A 95 -18.08 -19.34 -5.61
C GLN A 95 -18.58 -18.20 -4.70
N GLU A 96 -19.01 -18.56 -3.49
CA GLU A 96 -19.49 -17.63 -2.47
C GLU A 96 -18.34 -17.03 -1.65
N VAL A 97 -18.53 -15.79 -1.21
CA VAL A 97 -17.58 -15.01 -0.43
C VAL A 97 -18.31 -14.14 0.59
N PHE A 98 -17.74 -13.97 1.78
CA PHE A 98 -18.12 -12.93 2.72
C PHE A 98 -17.46 -11.62 2.30
N VAL A 99 -18.23 -10.54 2.17
CA VAL A 99 -17.74 -9.21 1.79
C VAL A 99 -17.64 -8.35 3.05
N CYS A 100 -16.44 -7.90 3.39
CA CYS A 100 -16.16 -7.30 4.69
C CYS A 100 -16.00 -5.77 4.62
N ASN A 101 -15.32 -5.28 3.58
CA ASN A 101 -15.11 -3.85 3.40
C ASN A 101 -14.94 -3.50 1.92
N THR A 102 -14.95 -2.22 1.61
CA THR A 102 -14.68 -1.66 0.30
C THR A 102 -13.44 -0.78 0.36
N SER A 103 -12.59 -0.83 -0.66
CA SER A 103 -11.44 0.07 -0.78
C SER A 103 -11.87 1.54 -0.85
N SER A 104 -10.95 2.46 -0.53
CA SER A 104 -11.20 3.91 -0.58
C SER A 104 -11.63 4.41 -1.96
N ASP A 105 -11.17 3.78 -3.04
CA ASP A 105 -11.57 4.09 -4.42
C ASP A 105 -12.85 3.38 -4.89
N SER A 106 -13.49 2.61 -4.00
CA SER A 106 -14.72 1.86 -4.26
C SER A 106 -14.65 0.78 -5.36
N LYS A 107 -13.45 0.43 -5.84
CA LYS A 107 -13.28 -0.55 -6.93
C LYS A 107 -13.03 -1.98 -6.45
N TRP A 108 -12.69 -2.15 -5.18
CA TRP A 108 -12.30 -3.44 -4.61
C TRP A 108 -13.11 -3.77 -3.37
N PHE A 109 -13.40 -5.05 -3.21
CA PHE A 109 -13.90 -5.60 -1.97
C PHE A 109 -12.79 -6.37 -1.27
N SER A 110 -12.73 -6.26 0.06
CA SER A 110 -12.06 -7.25 0.88
C SER A 110 -13.02 -8.40 1.16
N ILE A 111 -12.53 -9.63 1.01
CA ILE A 111 -13.35 -10.83 1.12
C ILE A 111 -12.70 -11.91 1.98
N ILE A 112 -13.55 -12.78 2.52
CA ILE A 112 -13.19 -14.04 3.18
C ILE A 112 -13.97 -15.19 2.52
N TYR A 113 -13.33 -16.34 2.33
CA TYR A 113 -13.92 -17.46 1.57
C TYR A 113 -13.31 -18.81 1.96
N THR A 114 -14.06 -19.89 1.69
CA THR A 114 -13.79 -21.25 2.20
C THR A 114 -13.00 -22.15 1.26
N LYS A 115 -12.57 -21.66 0.09
CA LYS A 115 -11.91 -22.48 -0.96
C LYS A 115 -12.67 -23.78 -1.30
N GLY A 116 -14.00 -23.77 -1.20
CA GLY A 116 -14.85 -24.94 -1.47
C GLY A 116 -14.96 -25.93 -0.31
N GLN A 117 -14.35 -25.64 0.85
CA GLN A 117 -14.61 -26.39 2.07
C GLN A 117 -16.04 -26.10 2.54
N LYS A 118 -16.83 -27.17 2.68
CA LYS A 118 -18.18 -27.11 3.26
C LYS A 118 -18.07 -27.07 4.78
N ASP A 119 -19.05 -26.44 5.42
CA ASP A 119 -19.23 -26.44 6.89
C ASP A 119 -18.08 -25.83 7.71
N ILE A 120 -17.21 -25.04 7.07
CA ILE A 120 -16.19 -24.28 7.78
C ILE A 120 -16.74 -22.91 8.20
N ASP A 121 -16.84 -22.70 9.51
CA ASP A 121 -17.16 -21.38 10.06
C ASP A 121 -15.93 -20.46 9.98
N CYS A 122 -16.03 -19.36 9.22
CA CYS A 122 -14.95 -18.38 9.08
C CYS A 122 -14.88 -17.37 10.24
N GLY A 123 -15.84 -17.39 11.17
CA GLY A 123 -15.90 -16.51 12.33
C GLY A 123 -16.22 -15.05 11.97
N VAL A 124 -17.03 -14.83 10.93
CA VAL A 124 -17.37 -13.48 10.44
C VAL A 124 -18.86 -13.20 10.25
N ALA A 125 -19.72 -14.17 10.58
CA ALA A 125 -21.18 -14.06 10.55
C ALA A 125 -21.74 -13.74 11.96
N SER A 126 -20.97 -12.97 12.73
CA SER A 126 -21.35 -12.44 14.04
C SER A 126 -20.53 -11.16 14.29
N PRO A 127 -20.99 -10.26 15.17
CA PRO A 127 -20.26 -9.04 15.48
C PRO A 127 -18.84 -9.29 16.01
N ILE A 128 -17.92 -8.45 15.55
CA ILE A 128 -16.55 -8.33 16.06
C ILE A 128 -16.29 -6.86 16.34
N SER A 129 -16.01 -6.52 17.59
CA SER A 129 -15.74 -5.15 18.02
C SER A 129 -14.59 -5.13 19.04
N PRO A 130 -13.54 -4.32 18.81
CA PRO A 130 -13.36 -3.37 17.71
C PRO A 130 -12.97 -4.04 16.38
N ALA A 131 -12.98 -3.26 15.30
CA ALA A 131 -12.47 -3.72 14.00
C ALA A 131 -11.01 -4.18 14.11
N GLN A 132 -10.69 -5.31 13.49
CA GLN A 132 -9.35 -5.92 13.58
C GLN A 132 -8.94 -6.64 12.28
N PRO A 133 -7.64 -6.87 12.05
CA PRO A 133 -7.18 -7.70 10.94
C PRO A 133 -7.68 -9.14 11.08
N TYR A 134 -8.15 -9.74 9.99
CA TYR A 134 -8.58 -11.13 9.98
C TYR A 134 -7.40 -12.09 10.21
N GLN A 135 -7.55 -12.97 11.21
CA GLN A 135 -6.57 -14.00 11.58
C GLN A 135 -7.20 -15.41 11.63
N GLY A 136 -8.40 -15.55 11.07
CA GLY A 136 -9.13 -16.82 11.09
C GLY A 136 -8.60 -17.84 10.07
N LYS A 137 -9.23 -19.02 10.07
CA LYS A 137 -8.80 -20.19 9.28
C LYS A 137 -9.17 -20.13 7.79
N CYS A 138 -10.09 -19.26 7.39
CA CYS A 138 -10.51 -19.15 6.00
C CYS A 138 -9.50 -18.34 5.18
N SER A 139 -9.57 -18.44 3.85
CA SER A 139 -8.74 -17.63 2.97
C SER A 139 -9.33 -16.22 2.82
N SER A 140 -8.47 -15.24 2.57
CA SER A 140 -8.87 -13.84 2.48
C SER A 140 -8.06 -13.07 1.44
N GLY A 141 -8.58 -11.95 0.98
CA GLY A 141 -7.86 -11.02 0.10
C GLY A 141 -8.76 -9.98 -0.53
N TRP A 142 -8.22 -9.26 -1.51
CA TRP A 142 -8.92 -8.21 -2.23
C TRP A 142 -9.31 -8.67 -3.63
N VAL A 143 -10.53 -8.36 -4.05
CA VAL A 143 -11.07 -8.70 -5.36
C VAL A 143 -11.72 -7.50 -6.02
N SER A 144 -11.75 -7.46 -7.35
CA SER A 144 -12.47 -6.41 -8.07
C SER A 144 -13.98 -6.55 -7.83
N LYS A 145 -14.60 -5.48 -7.33
CA LYS A 145 -16.03 -5.42 -6.99
C LYS A 145 -16.94 -5.78 -8.16
N ARG A 146 -16.54 -5.47 -9.40
CA ARG A 146 -17.34 -5.67 -10.61
C ARG A 146 -17.75 -7.12 -10.88
N TRP A 147 -17.05 -8.09 -10.26
CA TRP A 147 -17.28 -9.51 -10.44
C TRP A 147 -17.98 -10.16 -9.25
N ILE A 148 -18.40 -9.37 -8.25
CA ILE A 148 -19.13 -9.86 -7.08
C ILE A 148 -20.56 -9.35 -7.15
N LYS A 149 -21.52 -10.28 -7.19
CA LYS A 149 -22.93 -10.00 -7.00
C LYS A 149 -23.28 -10.22 -5.54
N ILE A 150 -23.75 -9.18 -4.84
CA ILE A 150 -24.26 -9.31 -3.47
C ILE A 150 -25.58 -10.08 -3.52
N ILE A 151 -25.72 -11.05 -2.61
CA ILE A 151 -26.89 -11.95 -2.53
C ILE A 151 -27.56 -11.94 -1.15
N ALA A 152 -26.87 -11.47 -0.11
CA ALA A 152 -27.46 -11.22 1.21
C ALA A 152 -26.67 -10.12 1.96
N GLY A 153 -27.32 -9.51 2.96
CA GLY A 153 -26.79 -8.51 3.88
C GLY A 153 -27.83 -8.13 4.91
#